data_AF-A0A8T7DH19-F1
#
_entry.id   AF-A0A8T7DH19-F1
#
_cell.length_a   1.000
_cell.length_b   1.000
_cell.length_c   1.000
_cell.angle_alpha   90.00
_cell.angle_beta   90.00
_cell.angle_gamma   90.00
#
_symmetry.space_group_name_H-M   'P 1'
#
loop_
_entity.id
_entity.type
_entity.pdbx_description
1 polymer ?
#
loop_
_entity_poly.entity_id
_entity_poly.type
_entity_poly.pdbx_seq_one_letter_code
_entity_poly.pdbx_strand_id
1 'polypeptide(L)' 'MFTGIIEAIGSVSQMQDKGGDLRLKLDVGKLAMNDVALGDSIA' A
#
# COMPACT_ATOMS: atom_id res chain seq x y z
N MET A 1 11.70 8.75 -4.87
CA MET A 1 11.40 9.84 -3.91
C MET A 1 9.93 10.19 -4.08
N PHE A 2 9.21 10.42 -2.98
CA PHE A 2 7.77 10.73 -3.00
C PHE A 2 7.55 12.24 -2.86
N THR A 3 6.47 12.76 -3.45
CA THR A 3 6.14 14.20 -3.44
C THR A 3 5.50 14.67 -2.14
N GLY A 4 4.94 13.75 -1.35
CA GLY A 4 4.14 14.06 -0.16
C GLY A 4 2.68 14.44 -0.45
N ILE A 5 2.23 14.33 -1.69
CA ILE A 5 0.82 14.51 -2.07
C ILE A 5 0.07 13.21 -1.76
N ILE A 6 -1.03 13.29 -1.01
CA ILE A 6 -1.88 12.14 -0.73
C ILE A 6 -2.89 11.98 -1.87
N GLU A 7 -2.75 10.90 -2.65
CA GLU A 7 -3.62 10.64 -3.81
C GLU A 7 -4.94 9.95 -3.43
N ALA A 8 -4.93 9.10 -2.41
CA ALA A 8 -6.12 8.42 -1.91
C ALA A 8 -5.98 8.05 -0.42
N ILE A 9 -7.12 7.80 0.23
CA ILE A 9 -7.18 7.23 1.57
C ILE A 9 -7.74 5.81 1.44
N GLY A 10 -7.01 4.85 2.01
CA GLY A 10 -7.39 3.44 2.08
C GLY A 10 -7.53 2.95 3.52
N SER A 11 -7.69 1.64 3.69
CA SER A 11 -7.76 0.98 4.99
C SER A 11 -6.97 -0.32 5.03
N VAL A 12 -6.45 -0.68 6.19
CA VAL A 12 -5.82 -1.99 6.41
C VAL A 12 -6.92 -3.04 6.52
N SER A 13 -6.97 -3.99 5.57
CA SER A 13 -7.95 -5.08 5.58
C SER A 13 -7.42 -6.35 6.23
N GLN A 14 -6.10 -6.54 6.29
CA GLN A 14 -5.49 -7.64 7.01
C GLN A 14 -4.07 -7.31 7.47
N MET A 15 -3.68 -7.87 8.62
CA MET A 15 -2.33 -7.81 9.16
C MET A 15 -1.85 -9.23 9.49
N GLN A 16 -0.60 -9.53 9.17
CA GLN A 16 0.03 -10.82 9.47
C GLN A 16 1.48 -10.62 9.90
N ASP A 17 1.78 -10.96 11.16
CA ASP A 17 3.15 -10.97 11.67
C ASP A 17 3.98 -12.03 10.96
N LYS A 18 5.22 -11.66 10.64
CA LYS A 18 6.22 -12.48 9.97
C LYS A 18 7.57 -12.36 10.68
N GLY A 19 7.61 -12.78 11.94
CA GLY A 19 8.86 -13.05 12.67
C GLY A 19 9.87 -11.90 12.66
N GLY A 20 9.42 -10.69 12.93
CA GLY A 20 10.22 -9.45 12.83
C GLY A 20 9.63 -8.46 11.84
N ASP A 21 8.89 -8.96 10.84
CA ASP A 21 8.22 -8.16 9.82
C ASP A 21 6.69 -8.19 9.96
N LEU A 22 6.02 -7.32 9.21
CA LEU A 22 4.57 -7.26 9.09
C LEU A 22 4.17 -7.32 7.62
N ARG A 23 3.28 -8.26 7.28
CA ARG A 23 2.61 -8.28 5.97
C ARG A 23 1.23 -7.66 6.10
N LEU A 24 0.97 -6.62 5.30
CA LEU A 24 -0.32 -5.93 5.25
C LEU A 24 -1.05 -6.26 3.96
N LYS A 25 -2.37 -6.40 4.05
CA LYS A 25 -3.29 -6.26 2.92
C LYS A 25 -4.01 -4.93 3.08
N LEU A 26 -3.96 -4.11 2.05
CA LEU A 26 -4.56 -2.78 2.03
C LEU A 26 -5.71 -2.78 1.03
N ASP A 27 -6.84 -2.22 1.44
CA ASP A 27 -7.89 -1.81 0.53
C ASP A 27 -7.56 -0.35 0.14
N VAL A 28 -7.08 -0.16 -1.08
CA VAL A 28 -6.44 1.08 -1.55
C VAL A 28 -7.42 2.23 -1.85
N GLY A 29 -8.71 2.03 -1.58
CA GLY A 29 -9.75 3.03 -1.80
C GLY A 29 -9.87 3.40 -3.29
N LYS A 30 -9.58 4.67 -3.60
CA LYS A 30 -9.69 5.24 -4.95
C LYS A 30 -8.34 5.30 -5.70
N LEU A 31 -7.26 4.77 -5.13
CA LEU A 31 -5.96 4.78 -5.78
C LEU A 31 -6.02 3.97 -7.09
N ALA A 32 -5.52 4.55 -8.17
CA ALA A 32 -5.42 3.86 -9.45
C ALA A 32 -4.29 2.82 -9.37
N MET A 33 -4.57 1.58 -9.77
CA MET A 33 -3.62 0.45 -9.67
C MET A 33 -3.16 -0.06 -11.05
N ASN A 34 -3.48 0.67 -12.11
CA ASN A 34 -3.23 0.25 -13.50
C ASN A 34 -1.77 0.36 -13.93
N ASP A 35 -0.99 1.21 -13.26
CA ASP A 35 0.45 1.39 -13.48
C ASP A 35 1.31 0.81 -12.34
N VAL A 36 0.69 0.17 -11.36
CA VAL A 36 1.35 -0.47 -10.22
C VAL A 36 1.70 -1.92 -10.54
N ALA A 37 2.96 -2.28 -10.32
CA ALA A 37 3.49 -3.62 -10.51
C ALA A 37 4.12 -4.21 -9.24
N LEU A 38 4.32 -5.53 -9.23
CA LEU A 38 5.04 -6.21 -8.16
C LEU A 38 6.50 -5.74 -8.11
N GLY A 39 6.93 -5.29 -6.94
CA GLY A 39 8.28 -4.76 -6.71
C GLY A 39 8.35 -3.23 -6.66
N ASP A 40 7.27 -2.54 -7.03
CA ASP A 40 7.22 -1.08 -6.94
C ASP A 40 7.22 -0.59 -5.49
N SER A 41 7.81 0.58 -5.29
CA SER A 41 7.73 1.30 -4.02
C SER A 41 6.57 2.28 -4.07
N ILE A 42 5.58 2.10 -3.19
CA ILE A 42 4.37 2.94 -3.07
C ILE A 42 4.28 3.47 -1.63
N ALA A 43 3.84 4.72 -1.49
CA ALA A 43 3.63 5.39 -0.22
C ALA A 43 2.30 6.16 -0.23
#